data_AF-A0AAJ1U0T2-F1
#
_entry.id   AF-A0AAJ1U0T2-F1
#
_cell.length_a   1.000
_cell.length_b   1.000
_cell.length_c   1.000
_cell.angle_alpha   90.00
_cell.angle_beta   90.00
_cell.angle_gamma   90.00
#
_symmetry.space_group_name_H-M   'P 1'
#
loop_
_entity.id
_entity.type
_entity.pdbx_description
1 polymer ?
#
loop_
_entity_poly.entity_id
_entity_poly.type
_entity_poly.pdbx_seq_one_letter_code
_entity_poly.pdbx_strand_id
1 'polypeptide(L)'
;MVPAPPRPLVPAPPSDRWLTSRRAVVAAPAALVAASLLAACDGDRGTPDGVVSATEDGTSADVERVDEALAAIGTAREQAATAAAAHATLAPALAPLLDVHDAHLALLSEAAGTDGSEGSSSSSTEGTDGPASTGPTGVTETPADPVLDPAAALAGVRTTETDLATTLTDLAVAADSGPLARTLAAMAAAVDQQLLLLARAAA
;
A
#
# COMPACT_ATOMS: atom_id res chain seq x y z
N MET A 1 -63.08 -3.58 33.08
CA MET A 1 -62.62 -3.48 31.67
C MET A 1 -61.90 -2.16 31.53
N VAL A 2 -60.57 -2.18 31.59
CA VAL A 2 -59.73 -0.96 31.52
C VAL A 2 -59.25 -0.84 30.07
N PRO A 3 -59.52 0.29 29.38
CA PRO A 3 -59.06 0.48 28.01
C PRO A 3 -57.54 0.65 27.97
N ALA A 4 -56.88 -0.05 27.04
CA ALA A 4 -55.44 0.00 26.85
C ALA A 4 -54.99 1.38 26.33
N PRO A 5 -53.85 1.92 26.80
CA PRO A 5 -53.33 3.20 26.34
C PRO A 5 -52.85 3.11 24.88
N PRO A 6 -53.01 4.19 24.09
CA PRO A 6 -52.51 4.25 22.72
C PRO A 6 -50.98 4.18 22.71
N ARG A 7 -50.43 3.34 21.84
CA ARG A 7 -48.97 3.24 21.66
C ARG A 7 -48.45 4.47 20.91
N PRO A 8 -47.29 5.03 21.29
CA PRO A 8 -46.66 6.12 20.56
C PRO A 8 -46.23 5.64 19.17
N LEU A 9 -46.52 6.46 18.16
CA LEU A 9 -46.03 6.29 16.80
C LEU A 9 -44.51 6.51 16.79
N VAL A 10 -43.76 5.43 16.57
CA VAL A 10 -42.32 5.50 16.32
C VAL A 10 -42.13 5.99 14.88
N PRO A 11 -41.43 7.12 14.65
CA PRO A 11 -41.12 7.57 13.30
C PRO A 11 -40.17 6.58 12.64
N ALA A 12 -40.51 6.13 11.44
CA ALA A 12 -39.66 5.24 10.65
C ALA A 12 -38.36 5.96 10.27
N PRO A 13 -37.19 5.28 10.35
CA PRO A 13 -35.95 5.86 9.87
C PRO A 13 -36.02 6.11 8.35
N PRO A 14 -35.43 7.21 7.85
CA PRO A 14 -35.34 7.44 6.41
C PRO A 14 -34.54 6.29 5.79
N SER A 15 -35.13 5.66 4.78
CA SER A 15 -34.43 4.66 3.97
C SER A 15 -33.50 5.40 3.02
N ASP A 16 -32.23 5.53 3.40
CA ASP A 16 -31.21 6.05 2.51
C ASP A 16 -31.00 5.06 1.36
N ARG A 17 -31.65 5.38 0.25
CA ARG A 17 -31.45 4.73 -1.04
C ARG A 17 -30.07 5.12 -1.53
N TRP A 18 -29.10 4.23 -1.34
CA TRP A 18 -27.80 4.30 -2.01
C TRP A 18 -28.01 4.00 -3.49
N LEU A 19 -28.40 5.03 -4.23
CA LEU A 19 -28.37 5.06 -5.67
C LEU A 19 -26.93 5.35 -6.08
N THR A 20 -26.30 4.33 -6.65
CA THR A 20 -25.19 4.46 -7.59
C THR A 20 -25.49 5.57 -8.59
N SER A 21 -24.66 6.62 -8.64
CA SER A 21 -24.67 7.55 -9.78
C SER A 21 -23.26 7.91 -10.19
N ARG A 22 -22.92 7.41 -11.38
CA ARG A 22 -21.72 7.66 -12.14
C ARG A 22 -21.80 9.08 -12.74
N ARG A 23 -20.65 9.77 -12.81
CA ARG A 23 -20.37 10.97 -13.63
C ARG A 23 -21.30 12.18 -13.42
N ALA A 24 -20.84 13.13 -12.62
CA ALA A 24 -21.21 14.53 -12.75
C ALA A 24 -20.01 15.35 -13.27
N VAL A 25 -19.92 15.49 -14.59
CA VAL A 25 -19.26 16.64 -15.21
C VAL A 25 -20.28 17.77 -15.14
N VAL A 26 -20.11 18.73 -14.23
CA VAL A 26 -20.74 20.05 -14.32
C VAL A 26 -19.79 21.08 -13.73
N ALA A 27 -19.47 22.06 -14.58
CA ALA A 27 -18.76 23.27 -14.28
C ALA A 27 -19.48 24.11 -13.20
N ALA A 28 -18.70 24.74 -12.32
CA ALA A 28 -19.18 25.87 -11.52
C ALA A 28 -18.05 26.89 -11.32
N PRO A 29 -18.42 28.18 -11.19
CA PRO A 29 -17.63 29.31 -11.67
C PRO A 29 -16.63 29.85 -10.64
N ALA A 30 -15.71 30.65 -11.16
CA ALA A 30 -14.81 31.51 -10.42
C ALA A 30 -15.53 32.31 -9.33
N ALA A 31 -15.16 32.06 -8.07
CA ALA A 31 -15.32 33.00 -6.98
C ALA A 31 -13.94 33.22 -6.35
N LEU A 32 -13.27 34.23 -6.89
CA LEU A 32 -12.10 34.89 -6.32
C LEU A 32 -12.47 35.47 -4.96
N VAL A 33 -12.03 34.83 -3.87
CA VAL A 33 -11.69 35.53 -2.63
C VAL A 33 -10.37 34.97 -2.13
N ALA A 34 -9.33 35.73 -2.45
CA ALA A 34 -8.00 35.62 -1.89
C ALA A 34 -8.05 35.83 -0.37
N ALA A 35 -7.60 34.83 0.38
CA ALA A 35 -7.08 35.01 1.72
C ALA A 35 -5.67 34.41 1.74
N SER A 36 -4.72 35.32 1.79
CA SER A 36 -3.30 35.17 1.54
C SER A 36 -2.59 34.61 2.76
N LEU A 37 -2.35 33.30 2.78
CA LEU A 37 -1.25 32.69 3.53
C LEU A 37 -0.48 31.71 2.64
N LEU A 38 -0.28 32.10 1.37
CA LEU A 38 0.88 31.69 0.59
C LEU A 38 2.11 32.43 1.16
N ALA A 39 2.45 32.09 2.41
CA ALA A 39 3.75 32.41 2.97
C ALA A 39 4.76 31.48 2.31
N ALA A 40 5.35 31.98 1.24
CA ALA A 40 6.74 31.78 0.85
C ALA A 40 7.37 30.42 1.24
N CYS A 41 7.21 29.43 0.37
CA CYS A 41 8.28 28.46 0.10
C CYS A 41 8.91 28.76 -1.27
N ASP A 42 9.12 30.04 -1.59
CA ASP A 42 10.16 30.44 -2.54
C ASP A 42 11.46 30.61 -1.75
N GLY A 43 11.92 29.48 -1.20
CA GLY A 43 13.23 29.39 -0.63
C GLY A 43 14.20 29.21 -1.78
N ASP A 44 14.76 30.33 -2.23
CA ASP A 44 16.09 30.41 -2.83
C ASP A 44 17.08 29.68 -1.90
N ARG A 45 17.10 28.34 -2.00
CA ARG A 45 18.14 27.51 -1.42
C ARG A 45 19.31 27.69 -2.36
N GLY A 46 20.08 28.74 -2.11
CA GLY A 46 21.35 28.97 -2.79
C GLY A 46 22.05 27.63 -2.96
N THR A 47 22.37 27.30 -4.21
CA THR A 47 23.08 26.09 -4.62
C THR A 47 24.24 25.89 -3.65
N PRO A 48 24.18 24.92 -2.72
CA PRO A 48 25.38 24.57 -2.01
C PRO A 48 26.27 23.91 -3.06
N ASP A 49 27.23 24.68 -3.58
CA ASP A 49 28.39 24.22 -4.38
C ASP A 49 29.31 23.26 -3.58
N GLY A 50 28.79 22.67 -2.51
CA GLY A 50 29.31 21.43 -1.95
C GLY A 50 28.75 20.30 -2.79
N VAL A 51 29.37 20.07 -3.95
CA VAL A 51 29.23 18.81 -4.68
C VAL A 51 29.77 17.74 -3.73
N VAL A 52 28.91 17.20 -2.89
CA VAL A 52 29.17 15.92 -2.24
C VAL A 52 29.11 14.95 -3.41
N SER A 53 30.26 14.74 -4.05
CA SER A 53 30.43 13.63 -4.96
C SER A 53 30.08 12.39 -4.14
N ALA A 54 28.88 11.88 -4.35
CA ALA A 54 28.52 10.54 -3.95
C ALA A 54 29.67 9.66 -4.48
N THR A 55 30.44 9.09 -3.56
CA THR A 55 31.38 8.04 -3.92
C THR A 55 30.58 7.00 -4.69
N GLU A 56 31.07 6.57 -5.86
CA GLU A 56 30.38 5.61 -6.73
C GLU A 56 29.92 4.34 -5.98
N ASP A 57 30.53 4.05 -4.82
CA ASP A 57 30.16 2.99 -3.88
C ASP A 57 28.80 3.17 -3.18
N GLY A 58 28.24 4.38 -3.08
CA GLY A 58 26.96 4.62 -2.40
C GLY A 58 25.74 4.20 -3.21
N THR A 59 25.87 4.12 -4.53
CA THR A 59 24.77 3.74 -5.43
C THR A 59 24.45 2.26 -5.32
N SER A 60 25.45 1.39 -5.08
CA SER A 60 25.22 -0.06 -5.00
C SER A 60 24.38 -0.46 -3.79
N ALA A 61 24.64 0.15 -2.63
CA ALA A 61 23.89 -0.16 -1.42
C ALA A 61 22.42 0.32 -1.52
N ASP A 62 22.16 1.46 -2.16
CA ASP A 62 20.79 1.93 -2.39
C ASP A 62 20.04 1.08 -3.42
N VAL A 63 20.73 0.53 -4.42
CA VAL A 63 20.14 -0.46 -5.34
C VAL A 63 19.70 -1.71 -4.58
N GLU A 64 20.54 -2.26 -3.70
CA GLU A 64 20.18 -3.42 -2.87
C GLU A 64 18.94 -3.12 -1.99
N ARG A 65 18.84 -1.90 -1.44
CA ARG A 65 17.67 -1.48 -0.64
C ARG A 65 16.40 -1.31 -1.48
N VAL A 66 16.52 -0.83 -2.72
CA VAL A 66 15.39 -0.76 -3.65
C VAL A 66 14.90 -2.16 -4.00
N ASP A 67 15.81 -3.09 -4.29
CA ASP A 67 15.48 -4.49 -4.57
C ASP A 67 14.78 -5.14 -3.36
N GLU A 68 15.28 -4.90 -2.15
CA GLU A 68 14.65 -5.39 -0.91
C GLU A 68 13.25 -4.79 -0.70
N ALA A 69 13.08 -3.48 -0.91
CA ALA A 69 11.79 -2.82 -0.82
C ALA A 69 10.79 -3.38 -1.86
N LEU A 70 11.22 -3.58 -3.10
CA LEU A 70 10.41 -4.20 -4.16
C LEU A 70 9.96 -5.61 -3.79
N ALA A 71 10.86 -6.43 -3.25
CA ALA A 71 10.53 -7.78 -2.81
C ALA A 71 9.52 -7.79 -1.65
N ALA A 72 9.71 -6.90 -0.66
CA ALA A 72 8.80 -6.77 0.48
C ALA A 72 7.39 -6.31 0.06
N ILE A 73 7.30 -5.28 -0.79
CA ILE A 73 6.02 -4.78 -1.31
C ILE A 73 5.34 -5.86 -2.17
N GLY A 74 6.09 -6.58 -3.00
CA GLY A 74 5.56 -7.67 -3.83
C GLY A 74 4.93 -8.78 -2.97
N THR A 75 5.57 -9.17 -1.88
CA THR A 75 5.06 -10.17 -0.93
C THR A 75 3.77 -9.72 -0.27
N ALA A 76 3.73 -8.48 0.24
CA ALA A 76 2.54 -7.92 0.89
C ALA A 76 1.34 -7.84 -0.08
N ARG A 77 1.61 -7.38 -1.31
CA ARG A 77 0.62 -7.32 -2.38
C ARG A 77 0.05 -8.69 -2.73
N GLU A 78 0.90 -9.71 -2.87
CA GLU A 78 0.47 -11.09 -3.16
C GLU A 78 -0.43 -11.64 -2.04
N GLN A 79 -0.08 -11.38 -0.78
CA GLN A 79 -0.88 -11.78 0.37
C GLN A 79 -2.26 -11.09 0.36
N ALA A 80 -2.30 -9.77 0.12
CA ALA A 80 -3.55 -9.01 0.02
C ALA A 80 -4.42 -9.48 -1.16
N ALA A 81 -3.80 -9.75 -2.32
CA ALA A 81 -4.49 -10.24 -3.51
C ALA A 81 -5.08 -11.64 -3.28
N THR A 82 -4.33 -12.53 -2.63
CA THR A 82 -4.78 -13.88 -2.26
C THR A 82 -5.98 -13.81 -1.32
N ALA A 83 -5.94 -12.96 -0.30
CA ALA A 83 -7.06 -12.76 0.62
C ALA A 83 -8.31 -12.21 -0.09
N ALA A 84 -8.13 -11.24 -0.99
CA ALA A 84 -9.23 -10.68 -1.78
C ALA A 84 -9.86 -11.70 -2.74
N ALA A 85 -9.05 -12.57 -3.35
CA ALA A 85 -9.52 -13.64 -4.23
C ALA A 85 -10.24 -14.76 -3.46
N ALA A 86 -9.74 -15.13 -2.29
CA ALA A 86 -10.36 -16.15 -1.44
C ALA A 86 -11.68 -15.67 -0.81
N HIS A 87 -11.79 -14.37 -0.49
CA HIS A 87 -12.93 -13.81 0.22
C HIS A 87 -13.53 -12.61 -0.52
N ALA A 88 -14.55 -12.86 -1.35
CA ALA A 88 -15.24 -11.83 -2.13
C ALA A 88 -15.81 -10.66 -1.30
N THR A 89 -16.13 -10.89 -0.02
CA THR A 89 -16.58 -9.85 0.91
C THR A 89 -15.47 -8.87 1.31
N LEU A 90 -14.20 -9.28 1.28
CA LEU A 90 -13.04 -8.44 1.61
C LEU A 90 -12.55 -7.64 0.39
N ALA A 91 -12.80 -8.12 -0.83
CA ALA A 91 -12.24 -7.53 -2.05
C ALA A 91 -12.49 -6.01 -2.19
N PRO A 92 -13.69 -5.46 -1.93
CA PRO A 92 -13.90 -4.00 -2.00
C PRO A 92 -13.10 -3.21 -0.96
N ALA A 93 -12.84 -3.80 0.21
CA ALA A 93 -12.08 -3.15 1.27
C ALA A 93 -10.56 -3.20 1.02
N LEU A 94 -10.08 -4.25 0.34
CA LEU A 94 -8.67 -4.43 0.02
C LEU A 94 -8.23 -3.77 -1.29
N ALA A 95 -9.16 -3.44 -2.19
CA ALA A 95 -8.83 -2.83 -3.48
C ALA A 95 -7.97 -1.55 -3.36
N PRO A 96 -8.26 -0.58 -2.47
CA PRO A 96 -7.42 0.61 -2.32
C PRO A 96 -5.99 0.30 -1.86
N LEU A 97 -5.79 -0.76 -1.07
CA LEU A 97 -4.48 -1.17 -0.61
C LEU A 97 -3.64 -1.75 -1.77
N LEU A 98 -4.26 -2.59 -2.61
CA LEU A 98 -3.62 -3.13 -3.81
C LEU A 98 -3.22 -2.03 -4.79
N ASP A 99 -4.06 -1.02 -5.00
CA ASP A 99 -3.75 0.13 -5.84
C ASP A 99 -2.52 0.91 -5.31
N VAL A 100 -2.38 1.06 -3.99
CA VAL A 100 -1.21 1.70 -3.36
C VAL A 100 0.05 0.88 -3.59
N HIS A 101 0.00 -0.45 -3.44
CA HIS A 101 1.18 -1.30 -3.72
C HIS A 101 1.59 -1.24 -5.19
N ASP A 102 0.62 -1.30 -6.13
CA ASP A 102 0.89 -1.16 -7.56
C ASP A 102 1.59 0.17 -7.86
N ALA A 103 1.14 1.27 -7.25
CA ALA A 103 1.77 2.57 -7.38
C ALA A 103 3.19 2.62 -6.79
N HIS A 104 3.42 1.99 -5.63
CA HIS A 104 4.75 1.93 -5.03
C HIS A 104 5.73 1.11 -5.87
N LEU A 105 5.32 -0.05 -6.37
CA LEU A 105 6.13 -0.89 -7.26
C LEU A 105 6.50 -0.13 -8.54
N ALA A 106 5.54 0.55 -9.16
CA ALA A 106 5.81 1.38 -10.33
C ALA A 106 6.86 2.46 -10.03
N LEU A 107 6.69 3.21 -8.93
CA LEU A 107 7.60 4.29 -8.54
C LEU A 107 9.03 3.79 -8.29
N LEU A 108 9.20 2.68 -7.57
CA LEU A 108 10.53 2.11 -7.29
C LEU A 108 11.17 1.52 -8.55
N SER A 109 10.38 0.88 -9.43
CA SER A 109 10.90 0.35 -10.69
C SER A 109 11.38 1.44 -11.65
N GLU A 110 10.71 2.60 -11.66
CA GLU A 110 11.14 3.78 -12.42
C GLU A 110 12.45 4.34 -11.85
N ALA A 111 12.54 4.45 -10.52
CA ALA A 111 13.75 4.91 -9.84
C ALA A 111 14.96 3.97 -10.06
N ALA A 112 14.74 2.67 -10.19
CA ALA A 112 15.80 1.69 -10.50
C ALA A 112 16.23 1.74 -11.97
N GLY A 113 15.33 2.13 -12.89
CA GLY A 113 15.57 2.10 -14.33
C GLY A 113 16.29 3.33 -14.91
N THR A 114 16.40 4.42 -14.15
CA THR A 114 16.97 5.68 -14.65
C THR A 114 18.48 5.67 -14.85
N ASP A 115 19.20 4.71 -14.27
CA ASP A 115 20.67 4.74 -14.24
C ASP A 115 21.34 3.85 -15.31
N GLY A 116 20.57 3.05 -16.07
CA GLY A 116 21.15 1.95 -16.86
C GLY A 116 20.68 1.79 -18.31
N SER A 117 19.82 2.66 -18.84
CA SER A 117 19.16 2.42 -20.14
C SER A 117 19.87 2.99 -21.37
N GLU A 118 21.19 2.87 -21.44
CA GLU A 118 21.92 2.92 -22.72
C GLU A 118 22.83 1.69 -22.86
N GLY A 119 22.26 0.53 -23.22
CA GLY A 119 23.02 -0.46 -23.99
C GLY A 119 23.04 -1.93 -23.56
N SER A 120 22.29 -2.39 -22.55
CA SER A 120 22.35 -3.81 -22.15
C SER A 120 21.13 -4.62 -22.63
N SER A 121 21.06 -4.85 -23.93
CA SER A 121 20.28 -5.95 -24.52
C SER A 121 21.13 -7.21 -24.52
N SER A 122 21.11 -7.99 -23.44
CA SER A 122 21.60 -9.38 -23.45
C SER A 122 21.25 -10.10 -22.17
N SER A 123 20.53 -11.22 -22.33
CA SER A 123 20.58 -12.45 -21.53
C SER A 123 19.21 -13.13 -21.67
N SER A 124 19.00 -13.95 -22.70
CA SER A 124 19.33 -15.38 -22.75
C SER A 124 18.75 -16.17 -21.57
N THR A 125 17.55 -16.68 -21.82
CA THR A 125 16.88 -17.76 -21.10
C THR A 125 17.76 -19.01 -21.08
N GLU A 126 18.18 -19.47 -19.90
CA GLU A 126 18.87 -20.75 -19.73
C GLU A 126 18.29 -21.56 -18.55
N GLY A 127 17.75 -22.74 -18.88
CA GLY A 127 17.76 -23.98 -18.10
C GLY A 127 17.15 -24.00 -16.69
N THR A 128 15.88 -24.43 -16.59
CA THR A 128 15.29 -24.93 -15.33
C THR A 128 15.26 -26.46 -15.35
N ASP A 129 16.20 -27.11 -14.66
CA ASP A 129 16.10 -28.51 -14.23
C ASP A 129 15.86 -28.54 -12.72
N GLY A 130 14.70 -29.07 -12.33
CA GLY A 130 14.25 -29.13 -10.94
C GLY A 130 14.62 -30.43 -10.22
N PRO A 131 14.95 -30.38 -8.92
CA PRO A 131 14.90 -31.55 -8.05
C PRO A 131 13.64 -31.56 -7.18
N ALA A 132 12.98 -32.72 -7.18
CA ALA A 132 11.87 -33.07 -6.30
C ALA A 132 12.30 -33.03 -4.82
N SER A 133 11.57 -32.27 -4.00
CA SER A 133 11.74 -32.25 -2.54
C SER A 133 10.57 -32.96 -1.86
N THR A 134 10.94 -34.03 -1.16
CA THR A 134 10.11 -34.98 -0.42
C THR A 134 9.50 -34.33 0.82
N GLY A 135 8.21 -34.57 1.03
CA GLY A 135 7.43 -33.96 2.10
C GLY A 135 7.74 -34.49 3.51
N PRO A 136 7.48 -33.68 4.55
CA PRO A 136 7.36 -34.16 5.91
C PRO A 136 5.91 -34.54 6.25
N THR A 137 5.70 -35.82 6.55
CA THR A 137 4.55 -36.32 7.32
C THR A 137 4.68 -35.89 8.77
N GLY A 138 3.80 -34.98 9.22
CA GLY A 138 3.76 -34.51 10.60
C GLY A 138 2.35 -34.12 11.04
N VAL A 139 1.71 -35.05 11.75
CA VAL A 139 0.69 -34.87 12.81
C VAL A 139 -0.50 -33.93 12.52
N THR A 140 -1.62 -34.55 12.17
CA THR A 140 -2.96 -33.96 12.01
C THR A 140 -3.56 -33.56 13.36
N GLU A 141 -3.23 -32.36 13.82
CA GLU A 141 -4.13 -31.59 14.68
C GLU A 141 -5.06 -30.85 13.72
N THR A 142 -6.34 -31.22 13.60
CA THR A 142 -7.28 -30.62 12.63
C THR A 142 -7.37 -29.12 12.86
N PRO A 143 -6.68 -28.29 12.04
CA PRO A 143 -6.79 -26.84 12.15
C PRO A 143 -8.16 -26.51 11.56
N ALA A 144 -8.91 -25.62 12.21
CA ALA A 144 -10.00 -24.96 11.50
C ALA A 144 -9.40 -24.39 10.21
N ASP A 145 -9.88 -24.85 9.05
CA ASP A 145 -9.28 -24.56 7.74
C ASP A 145 -9.12 -23.03 7.61
N PRO A 146 -7.89 -22.49 7.77
CA PRO A 146 -7.67 -21.05 7.90
C PRO A 146 -8.01 -20.32 6.60
N VAL A 147 -8.20 -21.07 5.52
CA VAL A 147 -8.61 -20.59 4.20
C VAL A 147 -10.07 -20.11 4.19
N LEU A 148 -10.89 -20.50 5.17
CA LEU A 148 -12.33 -20.20 5.14
C LEU A 148 -12.76 -19.01 6.03
N ASP A 149 -11.96 -18.58 6.99
CA ASP A 149 -12.34 -17.48 7.88
C ASP A 149 -11.85 -16.12 7.36
N PRO A 150 -12.77 -15.24 6.87
CA PRO A 150 -12.38 -13.91 6.38
C PRO A 150 -11.76 -13.04 7.48
N ALA A 151 -12.09 -13.25 8.76
CA ALA A 151 -11.49 -12.48 9.85
C ALA A 151 -10.02 -12.86 10.05
N ALA A 152 -9.69 -14.15 9.98
CA ALA A 152 -8.31 -14.64 10.03
C ALA A 152 -7.50 -14.16 8.82
N ALA A 153 -8.07 -14.20 7.61
CA ALA A 153 -7.41 -13.69 6.40
C ALA A 153 -7.10 -12.18 6.51
N LEU A 154 -8.07 -11.38 6.98
CA LEU A 154 -7.87 -9.95 7.19
C LEU A 154 -6.81 -9.66 8.27
N ALA A 155 -6.78 -10.45 9.34
CA ALA A 155 -5.74 -10.34 10.37
C ALA A 155 -4.35 -10.66 9.78
N GLY A 156 -4.24 -11.69 8.94
CA GLY A 156 -3.02 -12.03 8.21
C GLY A 156 -2.51 -10.88 7.35
N VAL A 157 -3.40 -10.25 6.54
CA VAL A 157 -3.03 -9.07 5.75
C VAL A 157 -2.53 -7.93 6.65
N ARG A 158 -3.23 -7.62 7.74
CA ARG A 158 -2.81 -6.55 8.67
C ARG A 158 -1.43 -6.78 9.27
N THR A 159 -1.12 -8.02 9.65
CA THR A 159 0.22 -8.38 10.14
C THR A 159 1.27 -8.12 9.07
N THR A 160 1.07 -8.66 7.85
CA THR A 160 2.01 -8.47 6.74
C THR A 160 2.23 -7.00 6.36
N GLU A 161 1.17 -6.18 6.35
CA GLU A 161 1.32 -4.74 6.09
C GLU A 161 2.06 -4.00 7.21
N THR A 162 1.88 -4.41 8.47
CA THR A 162 2.60 -3.82 9.60
C THR A 162 4.10 -4.15 9.52
N ASP A 163 4.41 -5.41 9.15
CA ASP A 163 5.77 -5.85 8.90
C ASP A 163 6.38 -5.08 7.73
N LEU A 164 5.63 -4.89 6.63
CA LEU A 164 6.06 -4.08 5.50
C LEU A 164 6.37 -2.62 5.91
N ALA A 165 5.49 -1.96 6.66
CA ALA A 165 5.71 -0.58 7.10
C ALA A 165 6.98 -0.45 7.97
N THR A 166 7.24 -1.46 8.82
CA THR A 166 8.47 -1.54 9.61
C THR A 166 9.69 -1.69 8.71
N THR A 167 9.68 -2.66 7.78
CA THR A 167 10.77 -2.87 6.81
C THR A 167 11.06 -1.62 6.00
N LEU A 168 10.03 -0.93 5.47
CA LEU A 168 10.22 0.31 4.71
C LEU A 168 10.82 1.44 5.56
N THR A 169 10.47 1.51 6.85
CA THR A 169 11.07 2.48 7.79
C THR A 169 12.53 2.15 8.07
N ASP A 170 12.87 0.88 8.28
CA ASP A 170 14.25 0.44 8.50
C ASP A 170 15.12 0.70 7.26
N LEU A 171 14.60 0.40 6.07
CA LEU A 171 15.27 0.71 4.80
C LEU A 171 15.43 2.21 4.59
N ALA A 172 14.44 3.02 4.98
CA ALA A 172 14.55 4.48 4.90
C ALA A 172 15.66 5.04 5.79
N VAL A 173 15.86 4.46 6.99
CA VAL A 173 16.96 4.84 7.90
C VAL A 173 18.31 4.37 7.38
N ALA A 174 18.34 3.19 6.74
CA ALA A 174 19.55 2.62 6.19
C ALA A 174 20.01 3.26 4.87
N ALA A 175 19.10 3.90 4.11
CA ALA A 175 19.39 4.48 2.81
C ALA A 175 20.48 5.56 2.86
N ASP A 176 21.43 5.47 1.93
CA ASP A 176 22.56 6.40 1.85
C ASP A 176 22.18 7.68 1.08
N SER A 177 21.19 7.60 0.17
CA SER A 177 20.63 8.76 -0.50
C SER A 177 19.40 9.35 0.21
N GLY A 178 19.44 10.65 0.45
CA GLY A 178 18.33 11.40 1.03
C GLY A 178 17.01 11.32 0.24
N PRO A 179 17.00 11.33 -1.10
CA PRO A 179 15.78 11.13 -1.88
C PRO A 179 15.13 9.76 -1.66
N LEU A 180 15.90 8.65 -1.69
CA LEU A 180 15.37 7.30 -1.45
C LEU A 180 14.78 7.19 -0.04
N ALA A 181 15.53 7.64 0.98
CA ALA A 181 15.08 7.65 2.35
C ALA A 181 13.70 8.33 2.53
N ARG A 182 13.50 9.50 1.91
CA ARG A 182 12.21 10.22 1.95
C ARG A 182 11.10 9.46 1.23
N THR A 183 11.39 8.85 0.09
CA THR A 183 10.42 8.05 -0.66
C THR A 183 9.97 6.84 0.15
N LEU A 184 10.90 6.05 0.70
CA LEU A 184 10.59 4.88 1.51
C LEU A 184 9.80 5.24 2.78
N ALA A 185 10.18 6.32 3.47
CA ALA A 185 9.44 6.82 4.62
C ALA A 185 8.01 7.27 4.27
N ALA A 186 7.82 7.91 3.10
CA ALA A 186 6.50 8.30 2.62
C ALA A 186 5.64 7.08 2.28
N MET A 187 6.23 6.02 1.70
CA MET A 187 5.54 4.76 1.44
C MET A 187 5.10 4.07 2.73
N ALA A 188 5.98 3.99 3.75
CA ALA A 188 5.64 3.45 5.06
C ALA A 188 4.44 4.18 5.68
N ALA A 189 4.47 5.52 5.67
CA ALA A 189 3.36 6.34 6.17
C ALA A 189 2.05 6.14 5.37
N ALA A 190 2.13 5.89 4.07
CA ALA A 190 0.96 5.60 3.25
C ALA A 190 0.34 4.24 3.62
N VAL A 191 1.16 3.21 3.89
CA VAL A 191 0.70 1.89 4.36
C VAL A 191 0.00 2.01 5.72
N ASP A 192 0.58 2.75 6.67
CA ASP A 192 -0.05 3.01 7.98
C ASP A 192 -1.42 3.69 7.84
N GLN A 193 -1.56 4.64 6.92
CA GLN A 193 -2.85 5.28 6.65
C GLN A 193 -3.88 4.29 6.10
N GLN A 194 -3.48 3.39 5.19
CA GLN A 194 -4.37 2.34 4.68
C GLN A 194 -4.79 1.36 5.78
N LEU A 195 -3.88 1.01 6.70
CA LEU A 195 -4.20 0.16 7.86
C LEU A 195 -5.28 0.78 8.75
N LEU A 196 -5.22 2.10 8.98
CA LEU A 196 -6.25 2.82 9.73
C LEU A 196 -7.61 2.83 9.00
N LEU A 197 -7.60 3.01 7.67
CA LEU A 197 -8.82 2.96 6.86
C LEU A 197 -9.44 1.55 6.85
N LEU A 198 -8.60 0.52 6.75
CA LEU A 198 -9.02 -0.87 6.79
C LEU A 198 -9.56 -1.28 8.17
N ALA A 199 -8.97 -0.77 9.24
CA ALA A 199 -9.49 -0.94 10.60
C ALA A 199 -10.87 -0.30 10.75
N ARG A 200 -11.08 0.89 10.17
CA ARG A 200 -12.37 1.59 10.17
C ARG A 200 -13.43 0.89 9.33
N ALA A 201 -13.06 0.27 8.21
CA ALA A 201 -13.99 -0.44 7.34
C ALA A 201 -14.47 -1.78 7.94
N ALA A 202 -13.71 -2.35 8.88
CA ALA A 202 -14.03 -3.62 9.53
C ALA A 202 -14.78 -3.47 10.86
N ALA A 203 -14.94 -2.23 11.36
CA ALA A 203 -15.64 -1.90 12.60
C ALA A 203 -17.13 -1.65 12.34
#